data_AF-A0A8S3K3D0-F1
#
_entry.id   AF-A0A8S3K3D0-F1
#
_cell.length_a   1.000
_cell.length_b   1.000
_cell.length_c   1.000
_cell.angle_alpha   90.00
_cell.angle_beta   90.00
_cell.angle_gamma   90.00
#
_symmetry.space_group_name_H-M   'P 1'
#
loop_
_entity.id
_entity.type
_entity.pdbx_description
1 polymer ?
#
loop_
_entity_poly.entity_id
_entity_poly.type
_entity_poly.pdbx_seq_one_letter_code
_entity_poly.pdbx_strand_id
1 'polypeptide(L)'
;LISPLRKRLPIWVYFASSFPAILISVVLFFEVELTSIMIQSKLKCVNTTKSIKGTGYHLDILIAGVLISVSGLFGLPWICAAPVRSIAHVASLSKYSKTHAPGEKPRLIDIKDQRVTNIGVHILIGCTIFAAPIIRKIPVAALF
;
A
#
# COMPACT_ATOMS: atom_id res chain seq x y z
N LEU A 1 2.43 -9.27 -23.49
CA LEU A 1 1.07 -9.35 -22.92
C LEU A 1 0.32 -10.45 -23.67
N ILE A 2 0.20 -11.66 -23.10
CA ILE A 2 -0.61 -12.73 -23.70
C ILE A 2 -2.07 -12.33 -23.51
N SER A 3 -2.75 -12.01 -24.62
CA SER A 3 -4.18 -11.75 -24.60
C SER A 3 -4.90 -13.08 -24.32
N PRO A 4 -5.62 -13.24 -23.19
CA PRO A 4 -6.30 -14.49 -22.84
C PRO A 4 -7.40 -14.86 -23.84
N LEU A 5 -7.81 -13.92 -24.69
CA LEU A 5 -8.92 -14.07 -25.64
C LEU A 5 -8.54 -14.59 -27.03
N ARG A 6 -7.26 -14.67 -27.39
CA ARG A 6 -6.84 -14.90 -28.80
C ARG A 6 -6.46 -16.35 -29.14
N LYS A 7 -6.15 -17.21 -28.17
CA LYS A 7 -5.83 -18.63 -28.42
C LYS A 7 -6.53 -19.53 -27.39
N ARG A 8 -7.14 -20.64 -27.84
CA ARG A 8 -7.49 -21.75 -26.94
C ARG A 8 -6.19 -22.25 -26.30
N LEU A 9 -5.99 -21.95 -25.02
CA LEU A 9 -4.89 -22.51 -24.26
C LEU A 9 -5.16 -24.01 -24.01
N PRO A 10 -4.12 -24.87 -24.08
CA PRO A 10 -4.28 -26.28 -23.76
C PRO A 10 -4.72 -26.45 -22.30
N ILE A 11 -5.58 -27.44 -22.03
CA ILE A 11 -6.19 -27.66 -20.70
C ILE A 11 -5.15 -27.75 -19.58
N TRP A 12 -3.95 -28.28 -19.89
CA TRP A 12 -2.84 -28.43 -18.95
C TRP A 12 -2.33 -27.10 -18.39
N VAL A 13 -2.46 -25.99 -19.12
CA VAL A 13 -2.02 -24.65 -18.66
C VAL A 13 -2.87 -24.16 -17.50
N TYR A 14 -4.16 -24.49 -17.47
CA TYR A 14 -5.02 -24.12 -16.34
C TYR A 14 -4.59 -24.84 -15.05
N PHE A 15 -4.23 -26.12 -15.15
CA PHE A 15 -3.68 -26.88 -14.02
C PHE A 15 -2.28 -26.40 -13.61
N ALA A 16 -1.40 -26.15 -14.59
CA ALA A 16 -0.06 -25.64 -14.34
C ALA A 16 -0.06 -24.24 -13.71
N SER A 17 -1.05 -23.39 -14.03
CA SER A 17 -1.20 -22.05 -13.46
C SER A 17 -1.64 -22.05 -11.99
N SER A 18 -2.12 -23.17 -11.45
CA SER A 18 -2.48 -23.28 -10.04
C SER A 18 -1.26 -23.12 -9.13
N PHE A 19 -0.11 -23.68 -9.52
CA PHE A 19 1.13 -23.62 -8.75
C PHE A 19 1.66 -22.19 -8.53
N PRO A 20 1.86 -21.35 -9.57
CA PRO A 20 2.28 -19.97 -9.37
C PRO A 20 1.21 -19.13 -8.65
N ALA A 21 -0.08 -19.44 -8.83
CA ALA A 21 -1.16 -18.73 -8.13
C ALA A 21 -1.08 -18.94 -6.60
N ILE A 22 -0.81 -20.17 -6.15
CA ILE A 22 -0.60 -20.48 -4.73
C ILE A 22 0.63 -19.71 -4.19
N LEU A 23 1.74 -19.73 -4.93
CA LEU A 23 2.96 -19.02 -4.54
C LEU A 23 2.70 -17.52 -4.36
N ILE A 24 2.01 -16.89 -5.31
CA ILE A 24 1.64 -15.47 -5.27
C ILE A 24 0.71 -15.18 -4.09
N SER A 25 -0.27 -16.05 -3.83
CA SER A 25 -1.18 -15.90 -2.69
C SER A 25 -0.42 -15.88 -1.36
N VAL A 26 0.60 -16.73 -1.20
CA VAL A 26 1.42 -16.77 0.02
C VAL A 26 2.26 -15.50 0.15
N VAL A 27 2.90 -15.04 -0.93
CA VAL A 27 3.68 -13.79 -0.92
C VAL A 27 2.82 -12.59 -0.51
N LEU A 28 1.62 -12.47 -1.08
CA LEU A 28 0.70 -11.37 -0.77
C LEU A 28 0.21 -11.42 0.68
N PHE A 29 -0.07 -12.61 1.20
CA PHE A 29 -0.44 -12.79 2.61
C PHE A 29 0.66 -12.26 3.53
N PHE A 30 1.91 -12.67 3.30
CA PHE A 30 3.05 -12.19 4.08
C PHE A 30 3.28 -10.68 3.93
N GLU A 31 3.12 -10.10 2.73
CA GLU A 31 3.29 -8.66 2.52
C GLU A 31 2.26 -7.83 3.30
N VAL A 32 0.99 -8.24 3.29
CA VAL A 32 -0.09 -7.58 4.01
C VAL A 32 0.12 -7.70 5.52
N GLU A 33 0.52 -8.88 6.01
CA GLU A 33 0.79 -9.10 7.44
C GLU A 33 2.02 -8.33 7.93
N LEU A 34 3.12 -8.33 7.18
CA LEU A 34 4.32 -7.55 7.53
C LEU A 34 4.05 -6.05 7.52
N THR A 35 3.35 -5.55 6.50
CA THR A 35 3.01 -4.13 6.39
C THR A 35 2.16 -3.68 7.57
N SER A 36 1.19 -4.49 7.95
CA SER A 36 0.25 -4.16 9.00
C SER A 36 0.89 -4.28 10.40
N ILE A 37 1.78 -5.24 10.64
CA ILE A 37 2.62 -5.29 11.86
C ILE A 37 3.54 -4.06 11.94
N MET A 38 4.14 -3.65 10.82
CA MET A 38 5.03 -2.51 10.76
C MET A 38 4.31 -1.19 11.07
N ILE A 39 3.14 -0.98 10.48
CA ILE A 39 2.27 0.17 10.78
C ILE A 39 1.82 0.10 12.24
N GLN A 40 1.36 -1.06 12.72
CA GLN A 40 0.93 -1.22 14.10
C GLN A 40 2.07 -0.95 15.10
N SER A 41 3.30 -1.37 14.80
CA SER A 41 4.46 -1.09 15.64
C SER A 41 4.74 0.42 15.73
N LYS A 42 4.59 1.15 14.61
CA LYS A 42 4.68 2.61 14.58
C LYS A 42 3.53 3.27 15.33
N LEU A 43 2.29 2.81 15.18
CA LEU A 43 1.13 3.33 15.90
C LEU A 43 1.18 3.02 17.41
N LYS A 44 1.64 1.83 17.80
CA LYS A 44 1.78 1.40 19.21
C LYS A 44 2.77 2.26 19.98
N CYS A 45 3.89 2.65 19.36
CA CYS A 45 4.87 3.57 19.94
C CYS A 45 4.24 4.92 20.36
N VAL A 46 3.14 5.30 19.70
CA VAL A 46 2.43 6.59 19.84
C VAL A 46 1.25 6.45 20.79
N ASN A 47 0.52 5.34 20.67
CA ASN A 47 -0.65 5.01 21.47
C ASN A 47 -0.32 4.54 22.89
N THR A 48 0.95 4.54 23.32
CA THR A 48 1.29 4.56 24.76
C THR A 48 0.57 5.70 25.52
N THR A 49 -0.03 6.67 24.80
CA THR A 49 -0.84 7.76 25.35
C THR A 49 -2.34 7.73 24.96
N LYS A 50 -2.83 6.85 24.04
CA LYS A 50 -4.27 6.78 23.70
C LYS A 50 -4.71 5.48 23.00
N SER A 51 -6.01 5.18 23.09
CA SER A 51 -6.69 3.90 22.84
C SER A 51 -6.31 3.08 21.58
N ILE A 52 -6.30 1.76 21.75
CA ILE A 52 -6.05 0.74 20.73
C ILE A 52 -7.30 0.64 19.82
N LYS A 53 -7.21 1.13 18.58
CA LYS A 53 -8.28 0.94 17.60
C LYS A 53 -8.30 -0.52 17.11
N GLY A 54 -9.52 -1.02 16.90
CA GLY A 54 -9.78 -2.36 16.35
C GLY A 54 -9.14 -2.55 14.98
N THR A 55 -8.71 -3.79 14.72
CA THR A 55 -7.89 -4.13 13.57
C THR A 55 -8.73 -4.74 12.45
N GLY A 56 -8.41 -4.43 11.19
CA GLY A 56 -9.17 -4.84 10.01
C GLY A 56 -8.45 -5.84 9.11
N TYR A 57 -7.57 -6.69 9.66
CA TYR A 57 -6.66 -7.54 8.87
C TYR A 57 -7.39 -8.46 7.87
N HIS A 58 -8.45 -9.13 8.32
CA HIS A 58 -9.22 -10.03 7.46
C HIS A 58 -9.91 -9.30 6.31
N LEU A 59 -10.42 -8.09 6.61
CA LEU A 59 -11.05 -7.24 5.60
C LEU A 59 -10.01 -6.77 4.56
N ASP A 60 -8.80 -6.46 5.00
CA ASP A 60 -7.70 -6.03 4.12
C ASP A 60 -7.27 -7.15 3.16
N ILE A 61 -7.12 -8.38 3.66
CA ILE A 61 -6.81 -9.56 2.83
C ILE A 61 -7.93 -9.83 1.82
N LEU A 62 -9.19 -9.73 2.24
CA LEU A 62 -10.34 -9.93 1.35
C LEU A 62 -10.36 -8.88 0.23
N ILE A 63 -10.16 -7.60 0.57
CA ILE A 63 -10.15 -6.51 -0.40
C ILE A 63 -8.96 -6.64 -1.36
N ALA A 64 -7.76 -6.96 -0.85
CA ALA A 64 -6.58 -7.18 -1.68
C ALA A 64 -6.80 -8.34 -2.68
N GLY A 65 -7.36 -9.46 -2.23
CA GLY A 65 -7.68 -10.59 -3.10
C GLY A 65 -8.69 -10.24 -4.20
N VAL A 66 -9.74 -9.50 -3.86
CA VAL A 66 -10.73 -9.03 -4.85
C VAL A 66 -10.10 -8.10 -5.88
N LEU A 67 -9.27 -7.14 -5.45
CA LEU A 67 -8.60 -6.20 -6.35
C LEU A 67 -7.64 -6.91 -7.30
N ILE A 68 -6.92 -7.93 -6.84
CA ILE A 68 -5.99 -8.71 -7.65
C ILE A 68 -6.74 -9.60 -8.64
N SER A 69 -7.88 -10.17 -8.24
CA SER A 69 -8.74 -10.92 -9.15
C SER A 69 -9.27 -10.02 -10.28
N VAL A 70 -9.73 -8.81 -9.93
CA VAL A 70 -10.20 -7.82 -10.91
C VAL A 70 -9.05 -7.37 -11.82
N SER A 71 -7.88 -7.02 -11.27
CA SER A 71 -6.74 -6.58 -12.10
C SER A 71 -6.25 -7.70 -13.03
N GLY A 72 -6.29 -8.96 -12.57
CA GLY A 72 -5.98 -10.14 -13.37
C GLY A 72 -6.93 -10.33 -14.57
N LEU A 73 -8.24 -10.06 -14.40
CA LEU A 73 -9.22 -10.11 -15.49
C LEU A 73 -8.97 -9.02 -16.56
N PHE A 74 -8.56 -7.83 -16.12
CA PHE A 74 -8.26 -6.70 -17.02
C PHE A 74 -6.82 -6.71 -17.56
N GLY A 75 -5.96 -7.63 -17.12
CA GLY A 75 -4.55 -7.67 -17.51
C GLY A 75 -3.72 -6.51 -16.96
N LEU A 76 -4.21 -5.86 -15.90
CA LEU A 76 -3.54 -4.77 -15.20
C LEU A 76 -2.47 -5.35 -14.23
N PRO A 77 -1.42 -4.59 -13.90
CA PRO A 77 -0.46 -5.02 -12.88
C PRO A 77 -1.16 -5.27 -11.54
N TRP A 78 -0.69 -6.27 -10.82
CA TRP A 78 -1.10 -6.56 -9.45
C TRP A 78 -0.70 -5.43 -8.49
N ILE A 79 -1.52 -5.22 -7.46
CA ILE A 79 -1.26 -4.25 -6.40
C ILE A 79 -0.61 -4.98 -5.22
N CYS A 80 0.56 -4.53 -4.80
CA CYS A 80 1.29 -5.05 -3.64
C CYS A 80 1.20 -4.07 -2.46
N ALA A 81 1.29 -4.60 -1.24
CA ALA A 81 1.33 -3.75 -0.05
C ALA A 81 2.67 -2.97 -0.03
N ALA A 82 2.62 -1.67 0.27
CA ALA A 82 3.79 -0.78 0.17
C ALA A 82 4.21 -0.26 1.57
N PRO A 83 5.01 -1.02 2.34
CA PRO A 83 5.30 -0.71 3.74
C PRO A 83 5.98 0.65 3.94
N VAL A 84 7.01 0.96 3.13
CA VAL A 84 7.74 2.25 3.23
C VAL A 84 6.82 3.44 2.96
N ARG A 85 5.97 3.32 1.92
CA ARG A 85 5.00 4.37 1.57
C ARG A 85 3.97 4.56 2.67
N SER A 86 3.45 3.46 3.23
CA SER A 86 2.49 3.51 4.33
C SER A 86 3.09 4.16 5.58
N ILE A 87 4.35 3.85 5.92
CA ILE A 87 5.02 4.53 7.03
C ILE A 87 5.22 6.01 6.74
N ALA A 88 5.68 6.38 5.53
CA ALA A 88 5.89 7.77 5.17
C ALA A 88 4.58 8.58 5.21
N HIS A 89 3.48 7.97 4.77
CA HIS A 89 2.15 8.56 4.87
C HIS A 89 1.72 8.78 6.33
N VAL A 90 1.88 7.78 7.19
CA VAL A 90 1.59 7.92 8.63
C VAL A 90 2.50 8.96 9.27
N ALA A 91 3.78 9.01 8.89
CA ALA A 91 4.74 10.01 9.38
C ALA A 91 4.31 11.44 8.99
N SER A 92 3.76 11.65 7.79
CA SER A 92 3.23 12.96 7.36
C SER A 92 2.01 13.42 8.17
N LEU A 93 1.25 12.48 8.74
CA LEU A 93 0.07 12.73 9.59
C LEU A 93 0.41 12.84 11.07
N SER A 94 1.69 12.64 11.41
CA SER A 94 2.17 12.61 12.78
C SER A 94 2.58 13.99 13.27
N LYS A 95 2.15 14.35 14.49
CA LYS A 95 2.58 15.57 15.19
C LYS A 95 3.66 15.22 16.21
N TYR A 96 4.80 15.88 16.08
CA TYR A 96 5.93 15.78 17.01
C TYR A 96 5.88 16.91 18.04
N SER A 97 6.28 16.62 19.28
CA SER A 97 6.33 17.60 20.36
C SER A 97 7.40 18.67 20.09
N LYS A 98 7.06 19.91 20.42
CA LYS A 98 7.90 21.11 20.21
C LYS A 98 8.69 21.51 21.45
N THR A 99 8.32 20.99 22.63
CA THR A 99 8.96 21.27 23.92
C THR A 99 9.80 20.06 24.30
N HIS A 100 11.05 20.04 23.82
CA HIS A 100 12.06 19.06 24.21
C HIS A 100 13.29 19.80 24.71
N ALA A 101 13.90 19.30 25.77
CA ALA A 101 15.22 19.73 26.18
C ALA A 101 16.22 19.42 25.04
N PRO A 102 17.19 20.31 24.76
CA PRO A 102 18.18 20.09 23.71
C PRO A 102 18.90 18.74 23.94
N GLY A 103 18.74 17.79 23.01
CA GLY A 103 19.30 16.43 23.09
C GLY A 103 18.28 15.29 23.21
N GLU A 104 17.00 15.58 23.47
CA GLU A 104 15.95 14.55 23.53
C GLU A 104 15.31 14.32 22.15
N LYS A 105 15.14 13.05 21.75
CA LYS A 105 14.47 12.69 20.49
C LYS A 105 13.02 13.18 20.53
N PRO A 106 12.51 13.85 19.47
CA PRO A 106 11.16 14.38 19.48
C PRO A 106 10.15 13.25 19.66
N ARG A 107 9.33 13.33 20.71
CA ARG A 107 8.29 12.33 20.97
C ARG A 107 7.08 12.60 20.08
N LEU A 108 6.52 11.53 19.50
CA LEU A 108 5.26 11.62 18.78
C LEU A 108 4.13 11.85 19.78
N ILE A 109 3.32 12.89 19.56
CA ILE A 109 2.20 13.23 20.44
C ILE A 109 0.90 12.62 19.93
N ASP A 110 0.66 12.75 18.63
CA ASP A 110 -0.63 12.45 18.02
C ASP A 110 -0.49 12.11 16.53
N ILE A 111 -1.35 11.23 16.03
CA ILE A 111 -1.47 10.90 14.62
C ILE A 111 -2.91 11.19 14.21
N LYS A 112 -3.07 12.04 13.20
CA LYS A 112 -4.40 12.29 12.64
C LYS A 112 -4.81 11.13 11.74
N ASP A 113 -5.83 10.39 12.16
CA ASP A 113 -6.51 9.43 11.28
C ASP A 113 -7.30 10.18 10.21
N GLN A 114 -6.89 10.06 8.96
CA GLN A 114 -7.59 10.65 7.83
C GLN A 114 -7.76 9.64 6.69
N ARG A 115 -8.97 9.58 6.13
CA ARG A 115 -9.29 8.75 4.94
C ARG A 115 -9.20 9.56 3.65
N VAL A 116 -9.48 10.86 3.73
CA VAL A 116 -9.52 11.77 2.58
C VAL A 116 -8.16 11.88 1.88
N THR A 117 -7.05 11.86 2.61
CA THR A 117 -5.70 11.95 2.03
C THR A 117 -5.38 10.76 1.14
N ASN A 118 -5.82 9.56 1.52
CA ASN A 118 -5.58 8.36 0.70
C ASN A 118 -6.37 8.42 -0.61
N ILE A 119 -7.64 8.82 -0.53
CA ILE A 119 -8.51 9.01 -1.70
C ILE A 119 -7.95 10.11 -2.60
N GLY A 120 -7.53 11.24 -2.02
CA GLY A 120 -6.94 12.35 -2.75
C GLY A 120 -5.72 11.94 -3.56
N VAL A 121 -4.79 11.18 -2.96
CA VAL A 121 -3.60 10.68 -3.67
C VAL A 121 -3.97 9.79 -4.85
N HIS A 122 -4.94 8.88 -4.71
CA HIS A 122 -5.37 8.02 -5.82
C HIS A 122 -6.05 8.81 -6.95
N ILE A 123 -6.85 9.82 -6.62
CA ILE A 123 -7.45 10.74 -7.61
C ILE A 123 -6.35 11.51 -8.34
N LEU A 124 -5.39 12.08 -7.60
CA LEU A 124 -4.25 12.81 -8.16
C LEU A 124 -3.44 11.93 -9.11
N ILE A 125 -3.18 10.67 -8.73
CA ILE A 125 -2.53 9.68 -9.61
C ILE A 125 -3.35 9.49 -10.90
N GLY A 126 -4.67 9.36 -10.82
CA GLY A 126 -5.52 9.29 -12.02
C GLY A 126 -5.45 10.56 -12.88
N CYS A 127 -5.42 11.74 -12.25
CA CYS A 127 -5.30 13.02 -12.94
C CYS A 127 -3.94 13.24 -13.61
N THR A 128 -2.89 12.49 -13.23
CA THR A 128 -1.54 12.63 -13.83
C THR A 128 -1.54 12.38 -15.33
N ILE A 129 -2.50 11.61 -15.85
CA ILE A 129 -2.66 11.36 -17.29
C ILE A 129 -2.84 12.68 -18.06
N PHE A 130 -3.59 13.62 -17.49
CA PHE A 130 -3.80 14.94 -18.09
C PHE A 130 -2.63 15.91 -17.84
N ALA A 131 -1.92 15.73 -16.72
CA ALA A 131 -0.78 16.56 -16.33
C ALA A 131 0.59 16.05 -16.83
N ALA A 132 0.61 15.06 -17.73
CA ALA A 132 1.80 14.48 -18.32
C ALA A 132 2.87 15.50 -18.81
N PRO A 133 2.53 16.60 -19.52
CA PRO A 133 3.54 17.56 -19.98
C PRO A 133 4.24 18.32 -18.85
N ILE A 134 3.60 18.45 -17.68
CA ILE A 134 4.16 19.12 -16.51
C ILE A 134 5.10 18.17 -15.76
N ILE A 135 4.67 16.91 -15.58
CA ILE A 135 5.44 15.87 -14.87
C ILE A 135 6.77 15.60 -15.58
N ARG A 136 6.82 15.70 -16.92
CA ARG A 136 8.05 15.50 -17.70
C ARG A 136 9.15 16.52 -17.40
N LYS A 137 8.83 17.65 -16.75
CA LYS A 137 9.83 18.67 -16.36
C LYS A 137 10.60 18.31 -15.09
N ILE A 138 10.14 17.31 -14.33
CA ILE A 138 10.75 16.93 -13.05
C ILE A 138 11.91 15.97 -13.33
N PRO A 139 13.16 16.33 -13.00
CA PRO A 139 14.31 15.45 -13.22
C PRO A 139 14.20 14.23 -12.30
N VAL A 140 14.43 13.05 -12.86
CA VAL A 140 14.36 11.77 -12.12
C VAL A 140 15.34 11.75 -10.92
N ALA A 141 16.47 12.46 -11.04
CA ALA A 141 17.44 12.62 -9.96
C ALA A 141 16.88 13.29 -8.70
N ALA A 142 15.80 14.09 -8.79
CA ALA A 142 15.16 14.69 -7.62
C ALA A 142 14.19 13.73 -6.90
N LEU A 143 13.91 12.56 -7.49
CA LEU A 143 12.99 11.56 -6.95
C LEU A 143 13.71 10.46 -6.14
N PHE A 144 15.04 10.33 -6.32
CA PHE A 144 15.92 9.39 -5.62
C PHE A 144 16.66 10.08 -4.48
#